data_AF-A0A0P9W1X7-F1
#
_entry.id   AF-A0A0P9W1X7-F1
#
_cell.length_a   1.000
_cell.length_b   1.000
_cell.length_c   1.000
_cell.angle_alpha   90.00
_cell.angle_beta   90.00
_cell.angle_gamma   90.00
#
_symmetry.space_group_name_H-M   'P 1'
#
loop_
_entity.id
_entity.type
_entity.pdbx_description
1 polymer ?
#
loop_
_entity_poly.entity_id
_entity_poly.type
_entity_poly.pdbx_seq_one_letter_code
_entity_poly.pdbx_strand_id
1 'polypeptide(L)'
;MSSSPAEKRPLPSILAGPLLRRQEAGRLVLWLVGSRPLKLILRLRHGVENAADDFNDHSLTDQQCQIVAVGRHAFIHLIDLQLEAERPWTPGSITTCW
;
A
#
# COMPACT_ATOMS: atom_id res chain seq x y z
N MET A 1 11.06 -14.10 -43.26
CA MET A 1 11.42 -15.08 -42.21
C MET A 1 12.30 -14.32 -41.20
N SER A 2 11.73 -13.51 -40.31
CA SER A 2 11.11 -13.87 -39.00
C SER A 2 11.98 -14.75 -38.11
N SER A 3 12.91 -14.11 -37.40
CA SER A 3 13.11 -14.31 -35.96
C SER A 3 14.07 -13.24 -35.46
N SER A 4 13.55 -12.09 -35.02
CA SER A 4 14.31 -11.24 -34.10
C SER A 4 14.51 -12.05 -32.83
N PRO A 5 15.72 -12.21 -32.29
CA PRO A 5 15.91 -12.97 -31.05
C PRO A 5 14.99 -12.33 -30.03
N ALA A 6 14.13 -13.12 -29.39
CA ALA A 6 13.32 -12.65 -28.27
C ALA A 6 14.29 -12.03 -27.25
N GLU A 7 14.41 -10.71 -27.32
CA GLU A 7 15.30 -9.89 -26.53
C GLU A 7 14.95 -10.24 -25.09
N LYS A 8 15.87 -10.90 -24.38
CA LYS A 8 15.70 -11.31 -22.99
C LYS A 8 15.69 -10.06 -22.13
N ARG A 9 14.60 -9.29 -22.21
CA ARG A 9 14.43 -8.10 -21.38
C ARG A 9 14.38 -8.57 -19.93
N PRO A 10 15.19 -7.97 -19.04
CA PRO A 10 15.15 -8.30 -17.64
C PRO A 10 13.71 -8.14 -17.13
N LEU A 11 13.27 -9.06 -16.27
CA LEU A 11 11.94 -8.98 -15.68
C LEU A 11 11.77 -7.62 -15.00
N PRO A 12 10.62 -6.95 -15.16
CA PRO A 12 10.37 -5.70 -14.48
C PRO A 12 10.41 -5.92 -12.97
N SER A 13 10.81 -4.89 -12.21
CA SER A 13 10.90 -4.99 -10.75
C SER A 13 9.53 -5.24 -10.11
N ILE A 14 8.48 -4.67 -10.70
CA ILE A 14 7.08 -4.90 -10.31
C ILE A 14 6.43 -5.76 -11.40
N LEU A 15 5.95 -6.93 -11.00
CA LEU A 15 5.21 -7.87 -11.85
C LEU A 15 3.70 -7.60 -11.83
N ALA A 16 3.17 -7.22 -10.68
CA ALA A 16 1.79 -6.77 -10.51
C ALA A 16 1.76 -5.59 -9.54
N GLY A 17 1.06 -4.52 -9.95
CA GLY A 17 0.98 -3.27 -9.21
C GLY A 17 0.22 -3.39 -7.88
N PRO A 18 0.21 -2.32 -7.07
CA PRO A 18 -0.39 -2.34 -5.75
C PRO A 18 -1.90 -2.57 -5.86
N LEU A 19 -2.34 -3.72 -5.39
CA LEU A 19 -3.74 -4.11 -5.28
C LEU A 19 -4.21 -3.78 -3.88
N LEU A 20 -5.16 -2.85 -3.78
CA LEU A 20 -5.85 -2.57 -2.53
C LEU A 20 -6.73 -3.78 -2.18
N ARG A 21 -6.34 -4.51 -1.13
CA ARG A 21 -7.07 -5.71 -0.69
C ARG A 21 -8.16 -5.37 0.32
N ARG A 22 -7.89 -4.40 1.19
CA ARG A 22 -8.79 -4.01 2.27
C ARG A 22 -8.52 -2.57 2.67
N GLN A 23 -9.59 -1.82 2.88
CA GLN A 23 -9.55 -0.47 3.40
C GLN A 23 -10.56 -0.36 4.55
N GLU A 24 -10.09 0.13 5.69
CA GLU A 24 -10.88 0.49 6.86
C GLU A 24 -10.46 1.85 7.38
N ALA A 25 -11.25 2.43 8.28
CA ALA A 25 -11.01 3.77 8.85
C ALA A 25 -9.62 3.93 9.50
N GLY A 26 -9.00 2.85 9.98
CA GLY A 26 -7.67 2.86 10.60
C GLY A 26 -6.69 1.85 10.02
N ARG A 27 -7.00 1.22 8.90
CA ARG A 27 -6.15 0.14 8.37
C ARG A 27 -6.22 0.04 6.87
N LEU A 28 -5.05 -0.07 6.24
CA LEU A 28 -4.91 -0.21 4.80
C LEU A 28 -4.07 -1.45 4.48
N VAL A 29 -4.65 -2.38 3.73
CA VAL A 29 -3.95 -3.59 3.28
C VAL A 29 -3.78 -3.54 1.77
N LEU A 30 -2.53 -3.53 1.31
CA LEU A 30 -2.18 -3.56 -0.12
C LEU A 30 -1.26 -4.74 -0.43
N TRP A 31 -1.41 -5.31 -1.62
CA TRP A 31 -0.53 -6.36 -2.11
C TRP A 31 0.22 -5.88 -3.35
N LEU A 32 1.52 -6.16 -3.44
CA LEU A 32 2.33 -5.88 -4.62
C LEU A 32 3.18 -7.11 -4.95
N VAL A 33 3.28 -7.47 -6.23
CA VAL A 33 4.14 -8.59 -6.63
C VAL A 33 5.38 -8.03 -7.31
N GLY A 34 6.54 -8.25 -6.71
CA GLY A 34 7.84 -7.89 -7.24
C GLY A 34 8.56 -9.10 -7.84
N SER A 35 9.50 -8.87 -8.74
CA SER A 35 10.38 -9.93 -9.25
C SER A 35 11.54 -10.29 -8.31
N ARG A 36 11.74 -9.44 -7.30
CA ARG A 36 12.72 -9.53 -6.22
C ARG A 36 12.13 -8.90 -4.95
N PRO A 37 12.73 -9.10 -3.76
CA PRO A 37 12.38 -8.33 -2.58
C PRO A 37 12.61 -6.83 -2.82
N LEU A 38 11.61 -6.01 -2.54
CA LEU A 38 11.63 -4.56 -2.71
C LEU A 38 11.43 -3.88 -1.36
N LYS A 39 12.23 -2.85 -1.09
CA LYS A 39 11.95 -1.90 -0.01
C LYS A 39 10.97 -0.86 -0.55
N LEU A 40 9.83 -0.74 0.12
CA LEU A 40 8.70 0.08 -0.33
C LEU A 40 8.44 1.19 0.68
N ILE A 41 8.04 2.35 0.17
CA ILE A 41 7.56 3.49 0.96
C ILE A 41 6.12 3.72 0.51
N LEU A 42 5.21 3.84 1.46
CA LEU A 42 3.80 4.10 1.18
C LEU A 42 3.52 5.57 1.44
N ARG A 43 3.21 6.31 0.38
CA ARG A 43 2.87 7.73 0.44
C ARG A 43 1.35 7.89 0.40
N LEU A 44 0.77 8.44 1.47
CA LEU A 44 -0.68 8.67 1.58
C LEU A 44 -1.00 10.16 1.64
N ARG A 45 -2.11 10.55 1.01
CA ARG A 45 -2.66 11.91 1.09
C ARG A 45 -3.95 11.90 1.90
N HIS A 46 -4.11 12.86 2.80
CA HIS A 46 -5.38 13.07 3.48
C HIS A 46 -6.33 13.80 2.53
N GLY A 47 -7.52 13.24 2.29
CA GLY A 47 -8.48 13.73 1.29
C GLY A 47 -9.27 14.99 1.67
N VAL A 48 -8.74 15.84 2.56
CA VAL A 48 -9.45 17.06 2.99
C VAL A 48 -9.16 18.17 1.99
N GLU A 49 -10.19 18.66 1.30
CA GLU A 49 -10.14 19.62 0.17
C GLU A 49 -9.36 20.94 0.41
N ASN A 50 -8.88 21.21 1.63
CA ASN A 50 -8.17 22.44 1.97
C ASN A 50 -6.92 22.24 2.84
N ALA A 51 -6.48 20.99 3.07
CA ALA A 51 -5.14 20.77 3.59
C ALA A 51 -4.17 21.01 2.43
N ALA A 52 -3.06 21.72 2.67
CA ALA A 52 -1.94 21.74 1.73
C ALA A 52 -1.58 20.29 1.31
N ASP A 53 -0.88 20.12 0.20
CA ASP A 53 -0.43 18.86 -0.42
C ASP A 53 0.43 17.97 0.52
N ASP A 54 -0.10 17.63 1.68
CA ASP A 54 0.57 17.00 2.81
C ASP A 54 0.47 15.50 2.57
N PHE A 55 1.49 15.03 1.85
CA PHE A 55 1.78 13.62 1.70
C PHE A 55 2.52 13.12 2.94
N ASN A 56 1.92 12.13 3.61
CA ASN A 56 2.56 11.41 4.69
C ASN A 56 3.27 10.17 4.13
N ASP A 57 4.59 10.17 4.24
CA ASP A 57 5.43 9.03 3.86
C ASP A 57 5.54 8.04 5.03
N HIS A 58 4.99 6.85 4.84
CA HIS A 58 5.08 5.75 5.77
C HIS A 58 6.16 4.77 5.29
N SER A 59 7.28 4.71 6.02
CA SER A 59 8.31 3.71 5.79
C SER A 59 7.81 2.35 6.24
N LEU A 60 7.75 1.38 5.32
CA LEU A 60 7.27 0.05 5.64
C LEU A 60 8.40 -0.77 6.28
N THR A 61 8.25 -1.06 7.57
CA THR A 61 9.15 -1.96 8.31
C THR A 61 8.78 -3.42 8.05
N ASP A 62 9.60 -4.35 8.53
CA ASP A 62 9.33 -5.79 8.43
C ASP A 62 8.02 -6.22 9.14
N GLN A 63 7.51 -5.40 10.07
CA GLN A 63 6.21 -5.63 10.71
C GLN A 63 5.02 -5.23 9.83
N GLN A 64 5.20 -4.24 8.96
CA GLN A 64 4.17 -3.67 8.10
C GLN A 64 4.23 -4.20 6.67
N CYS A 65 5.34 -4.85 6.27
CA CYS A 65 5.53 -5.44 4.96
C CYS A 65 6.08 -6.86 5.11
N GLN A 66 5.21 -7.85 4.92
CA GLN A 66 5.62 -9.24 4.87
C GLN A 66 5.88 -9.65 3.42
N ILE A 67 7.05 -10.25 3.16
CA ILE A 67 7.40 -10.72 1.82
C ILE A 67 7.26 -12.24 1.76
N VAL A 68 6.44 -12.73 0.84
CA VAL A 68 6.25 -14.16 0.57
C VAL A 68 6.82 -14.48 -0.81
N ALA A 69 7.87 -15.30 -0.85
CA ALA A 69 8.45 -15.78 -2.10
C ALA A 69 7.55 -16.83 -2.76
N VAL A 70 7.27 -16.66 -4.05
CA VAL A 70 6.49 -17.58 -4.89
C VAL A 70 7.36 -17.97 -6.08
N GLY A 71 7.90 -19.18 -6.04
CA GLY A 71 8.84 -19.65 -7.05
C GLY A 71 10.16 -18.86 -7.02
N ARG A 72 10.77 -18.66 -8.19
CA ARG A 72 12.14 -18.09 -8.31
C ARG A 72 12.17 -16.57 -8.48
N HIS A 73 11.10 -16.01 -9.04
CA HIS A 73 11.08 -14.64 -9.53
C HIS A 73 9.79 -13.91 -9.16
N ALA A 74 9.02 -14.38 -8.19
CA ALA A 74 7.85 -13.64 -7.71
C ALA A 74 7.90 -13.53 -6.19
N PHE A 75 7.66 -12.32 -5.70
CA PHE A 75 7.70 -11.98 -4.28
C PHE A 75 6.46 -11.14 -3.99
N ILE A 76 5.52 -11.70 -3.23
CA ILE A 76 4.31 -11.02 -2.81
C ILE A 76 4.67 -10.19 -1.57
N HIS A 77 4.54 -8.87 -1.70
CA HIS A 77 4.69 -7.92 -0.62
C HIS A 77 3.29 -7.64 -0.06
N LEU A 78 3.02 -8.18 1.12
CA LEU A 78 1.80 -7.99 1.88
C LEU A 78 2.03 -6.77 2.78
N ILE A 79 1.44 -5.65 2.40
CA ILE A 79 1.57 -4.38 3.10
C ILE A 79 0.33 -4.23 3.99
N ASP A 80 0.55 -4.11 5.29
CA ASP A 80 -0.47 -3.88 6.31
C ASP A 80 -0.08 -2.64 7.12
N LEU A 81 -0.70 -1.51 6.78
CA LEU A 81 -0.47 -0.25 7.45
C LEU A 81 -1.64 0.05 8.38
N GLN A 82 -1.33 0.20 9.67
CA GLN A 82 -2.25 0.82 10.62
C GLN A 82 -2.15 2.34 10.46
N LEU A 83 -3.28 2.96 10.16
CA LEU A 83 -3.46 4.40 10.19
C LEU A 83 -3.97 4.72 11.58
N GLU A 84 -3.32 5.66 12.27
CA GLU A 84 -3.88 6.22 13.49
C GLU A 84 -5.26 6.79 13.13
N ALA A 85 -6.30 6.05 13.51
CA ALA A 85 -7.66 6.48 13.29
C ALA A 85 -7.86 7.70 14.18
N GLU A 86 -8.09 8.86 13.54
CA GLU A 86 -8.70 10.02 14.18
C GLU A 86 -9.87 9.49 15.03
N ARG A 87 -9.64 9.54 16.34
CA ARG A 87 -10.45 9.01 17.44
C ARG A 87 -11.95 8.96 17.11
N PRO A 88 -12.68 7.87 17.46
CA PRO A 88 -14.09 7.76 17.18
C PRO A 88 -14.83 9.01 17.65
N TRP A 89 -15.53 9.65 16.71
CA TRP A 89 -16.47 10.73 16.96
C TRP A 89 -17.34 10.31 18.14
N THR A 90 -17.15 10.93 19.30
CA THR A 90 -17.98 10.68 20.49
C THR A 90 -19.31 11.39 20.27
N PRO A 91 -20.44 10.69 20.07
CA PRO A 91 -21.75 11.31 20.09
C PRO A 91 -22.11 11.51 21.56
N GLY A 92 -21.62 12.60 22.14
CA GLY A 92 -21.71 12.85 23.58
C GLY A 92 -21.94 14.32 23.89
N SER A 93 -22.80 15.00 23.13
CA SER A 93 -23.43 16.27 23.51
C SER A 93 -24.57 16.57 22.52
N ILE A 94 -25.52 15.64 22.39
CA ILE A 94 -26.88 16.07 22.01
C ILE A 94 -27.50 16.52 23.33
N THR A 95 -27.14 17.73 23.77
CA THR A 95 -27.91 18.42 24.80
C THR A 95 -29.27 18.68 24.18
N THR A 96 -30.26 18.00 24.73
CA THR A 96 -31.67 18.19 24.46
C THR A 96 -32.02 19.67 24.61
N CYS A 97 -32.21 20.37 23.50
CA CYS A 97 -32.98 21.61 23.50
C CYS A 97 -34.43 21.23 23.18
N TRP A 98 -35.18 20.91 24.24
CA TRP A 98 -36.61 21.23 24.28
C TRP A 98 -36.75 22.70 24.65
#